data_AF-A0A535UVH8-F1
#
_entry.id   AF-A0A535UVH8-F1
#
_cell.length_a   1.000
_cell.length_b   1.000
_cell.length_c   1.000
_cell.angle_alpha   90.00
_cell.angle_beta   90.00
_cell.angle_gamma   90.00
#
_symmetry.space_group_name_H-M   'P 1'
#
loop_
_entity.id
_entity.type
_entity.pdbx_description
1 polymer ?
#
loop_
_entity_poly.entity_id
_entity_poly.type
_entity_poly.pdbx_seq_one_letter_code
_entity_poly.pdbx_strand_id
1 'polypeptide(L)'
;MTRTRTRPAALLALAAVLYAVAAWTVAPGFYDGFGPPQAYNFTCPPPQAGANNKPTSGHLDIKVIGGVSDANSAFTEDGQLVIGFLPGAFVVDGKTTIAVDITPLETCPQPSGIRFVTNIYQVTASAPLNPDKPANLVLRYSNLEPDPSKVYQASDPNGAWAPLTSQPGQPYTIETRTTTFGYFGAGYPSSSPPTGSIQVGGGQILPIVVAALIVVVVLAGLPLAVMRRRR
;
A
#
# COMPACT_ATOMS: atom_id res chain seq x y z
N MET A 1 -0.52 63.01 23.31
CA MET A 1 -0.66 61.61 23.78
C MET A 1 -0.73 60.70 22.56
N THR A 2 0.30 59.91 22.28
CA THR A 2 0.29 58.91 21.19
C THR A 2 1.08 57.70 21.64
N ARG A 3 0.38 56.67 22.13
CA ARG A 3 0.97 55.42 22.62
C ARG A 3 1.56 54.62 21.46
N THR A 4 2.85 54.34 21.55
CA THR A 4 3.64 53.48 20.65
C THR A 4 3.09 52.05 20.60
N ARG A 5 2.35 51.73 19.53
CA ARG A 5 1.86 50.37 19.18
C ARG A 5 2.96 49.41 18.67
N THR A 6 4.23 49.67 18.95
CA THR A 6 5.36 48.92 18.37
C THR A 6 5.69 47.61 19.10
N ARG A 7 5.36 47.53 20.39
CA ARG A 7 5.61 46.34 21.23
C ARG A 7 4.87 45.07 20.80
N PRO A 8 3.56 45.09 20.48
CA PRO A 8 2.85 43.88 20.05
C PRO A 8 3.33 43.38 18.68
N ALA A 9 3.69 44.29 17.76
CA ALA A 9 4.20 43.92 16.45
C ALA A 9 5.59 43.28 16.52
N ALA A 10 6.46 43.78 17.39
CA ALA A 10 7.79 43.20 17.61
C ALA A 10 7.72 41.81 18.26
N LEU A 11 6.81 41.62 19.22
CA LEU A 11 6.59 40.33 19.87
C LEU A 11 5.98 39.29 18.91
N LEU A 12 5.04 39.69 18.05
CA LEU A 12 4.48 38.82 17.02
C LEU A 12 5.53 38.44 15.97
N ALA A 13 6.38 39.38 15.55
CA ALA A 13 7.47 39.09 14.64
C ALA A 13 8.48 38.11 15.25
N LEU A 14 8.83 38.29 16.53
CA LEU A 14 9.70 37.38 17.25
C LEU A 14 9.08 35.98 17.38
N ALA A 15 7.80 35.89 17.72
CA ALA A 15 7.09 34.62 17.80
C ALA A 15 7.03 33.89 16.44
N ALA A 16 6.79 34.62 15.36
CA ALA A 16 6.78 34.05 14.01
C ALA A 16 8.17 33.52 13.58
N VAL A 17 9.24 34.25 13.90
CA VAL A 17 10.62 33.80 13.63
C VAL A 17 10.95 32.56 14.46
N LEU A 18 10.62 32.57 15.76
CA LEU A 18 10.85 31.41 16.62
C LEU A 18 10.06 30.19 16.16
N TYR A 19 8.82 30.37 15.71
CA TYR A 19 8.00 29.29 15.15
C TYR A 19 8.61 28.74 13.85
N ALA A 20 9.07 29.60 12.94
CA ALA A 20 9.69 29.18 11.69
C ALA A 20 11.01 28.44 11.94
N VAL A 21 11.84 28.91 12.87
CA VAL A 21 13.09 28.25 13.26
C VAL A 21 12.80 26.92 13.95
N ALA A 22 11.82 26.87 14.86
CA ALA A 22 11.39 25.63 15.50
C ALA A 22 10.89 24.62 14.48
N ALA A 23 10.05 25.04 13.53
CA ALA A 23 9.53 24.20 12.45
C ALA A 23 10.63 23.66 11.51
N TRP A 24 11.74 24.38 11.34
CA TRP A 24 12.90 23.93 10.57
C TRP A 24 13.87 23.04 11.36
N THR A 25 13.81 23.10 12.69
CA THR A 25 14.65 22.25 13.57
C THR A 25 14.04 20.87 13.82
N VAL A 26 12.73 20.71 13.59
CA VAL A 26 12.08 19.39 13.54
C VAL A 26 12.24 18.85 12.12
N ALA A 27 12.79 17.64 11.99
CA ALA A 27 12.81 16.95 10.72
C ALA A 27 11.39 16.90 10.13
N PRO A 28 11.19 17.19 8.83
CA PRO A 28 9.87 17.05 8.21
C PRO A 28 9.40 15.61 8.42
N GLY A 29 8.30 15.44 9.17
CA GLY A 29 7.74 14.12 9.49
C GLY A 29 7.05 13.96 10.84
N PHE A 30 7.01 14.99 11.70
CA PHE A 30 6.49 14.81 13.07
C PHE A 30 4.95 14.76 13.17
N TYR A 31 4.19 15.08 12.11
CA TYR A 31 2.73 14.90 12.06
C TYR A 31 2.26 14.59 10.63
N ASP A 32 2.30 13.31 10.26
CA ASP A 32 1.37 12.65 9.34
C ASP A 32 1.66 11.15 9.41
N GLY A 33 0.80 10.41 10.13
CA GLY A 33 1.02 9.06 10.61
C GLY A 33 1.12 7.96 9.53
N PHE A 34 2.18 7.97 8.74
CA PHE A 34 2.60 6.83 7.92
C PHE A 34 4.14 6.80 7.90
N GLY A 35 4.73 5.75 8.48
CA GLY A 35 6.15 5.47 8.23
C GLY A 35 6.42 5.31 6.73
N PRO A 36 7.69 5.36 6.28
CA PRO A 36 7.98 5.13 4.88
C PRO A 36 7.34 3.79 4.45
N PRO A 37 6.66 3.74 3.29
CA PRO A 37 6.02 2.52 2.83
C PRO A 37 7.10 1.43 2.78
N GLN A 38 6.85 0.27 3.40
CA GLN A 38 7.85 -0.80 3.36
C GLN A 38 8.13 -1.16 1.90
N ALA A 39 9.36 -1.55 1.59
CA ALA A 39 9.72 -1.94 0.24
C ALA A 39 8.80 -3.06 -0.29
N TYR A 40 8.48 -2.99 -1.58
CA TYR A 40 7.74 -4.04 -2.29
C TYR A 40 8.73 -4.91 -3.07
N ASN A 41 8.71 -6.22 -2.82
CA ASN A 41 9.57 -7.20 -3.48
C ASN A 41 8.84 -7.71 -4.73
N PHE A 42 9.19 -7.20 -5.91
CA PHE A 42 8.52 -7.55 -7.16
C PHE A 42 9.01 -8.88 -7.74
N THR A 43 8.10 -9.69 -8.29
CA THR A 43 8.47 -10.76 -9.23
C THR A 43 9.04 -10.14 -10.50
N CYS A 44 8.28 -9.24 -11.13
CA CYS A 44 8.70 -8.46 -12.28
C CYS A 44 8.63 -6.96 -11.94
N PRO A 45 9.75 -6.35 -11.56
CA PRO A 45 9.77 -4.95 -11.18
C PRO A 45 9.42 -4.06 -12.37
N PRO A 46 8.61 -2.99 -12.17
CA PRO A 46 8.47 -1.97 -13.20
C PRO A 46 9.79 -1.18 -13.34
N PRO A 47 10.03 -0.49 -14.47
CA PRO A 47 11.30 0.20 -14.73
C PRO A 47 11.75 1.16 -13.62
N GLN A 48 10.79 1.80 -12.93
CA GLN A 48 11.02 2.74 -11.84
C GLN A 48 11.36 2.12 -10.48
N ALA A 49 11.30 0.79 -10.32
CA ALA A 49 11.55 0.14 -9.04
C ALA A 49 13.04 0.07 -8.65
N GLY A 50 13.96 0.16 -9.61
CA GLY A 50 15.40 0.07 -9.33
C GLY A 50 15.80 -1.30 -8.78
N ALA A 51 16.69 -1.31 -7.78
CA ALA A 51 17.15 -2.54 -7.13
C ALA A 51 15.99 -3.21 -6.35
N ASN A 52 15.79 -4.50 -6.58
CA ASN A 52 14.62 -5.23 -6.11
C ASN A 52 15.01 -6.60 -5.55
N ASN A 53 14.39 -6.98 -4.43
CA ASN A 53 14.44 -8.35 -3.91
C ASN A 53 13.27 -9.16 -4.48
N LYS A 54 13.46 -10.48 -4.60
CA LYS A 54 12.37 -11.37 -4.99
C LYS A 54 11.38 -11.55 -3.83
N PRO A 55 10.07 -11.70 -4.13
CA PRO A 55 9.07 -11.99 -3.10
C PRO A 55 9.36 -13.31 -2.42
N THR A 56 8.96 -13.43 -1.16
CA THR A 56 9.17 -14.64 -0.36
C THR A 56 7.91 -15.51 -0.31
N SER A 57 8.11 -16.77 0.06
CA SER A 57 7.05 -17.73 0.32
C SER A 57 6.52 -17.59 1.75
N GLY A 58 5.48 -18.36 2.08
CA GLY A 58 4.93 -18.52 3.42
C GLY A 58 4.46 -19.95 3.65
N HIS A 59 4.50 -20.40 4.90
CA HIS A 59 4.01 -21.71 5.31
C HIS A 59 3.35 -21.63 6.68
N LEU A 60 2.28 -22.40 6.88
CA LEU A 60 1.60 -22.50 8.16
C LEU A 60 0.99 -23.88 8.36
N ASP A 61 1.20 -24.46 9.53
CA ASP A 61 0.47 -25.62 10.04
C ASP A 61 -0.67 -25.19 10.98
N ILE A 62 -1.91 -25.43 10.56
CA ILE A 62 -3.11 -25.16 11.34
C ILE A 62 -3.52 -26.43 12.07
N LYS A 63 -3.64 -26.34 13.40
CA LYS A 63 -4.09 -27.46 14.22
C LYS A 63 -5.59 -27.71 14.04
N VAL A 64 -5.98 -28.97 14.12
CA VAL A 64 -7.37 -29.39 14.22
C VAL A 64 -7.64 -29.85 15.64
N ILE A 65 -8.60 -29.21 16.30
CA ILE A 65 -8.95 -29.47 17.69
C ILE A 65 -10.43 -29.88 17.73
N GLY A 66 -10.71 -31.09 18.22
CA GLY A 66 -12.08 -31.60 18.28
C GLY A 66 -12.77 -31.72 16.92
N GLY A 67 -12.01 -32.02 15.85
CA GLY A 67 -12.52 -32.10 14.49
C GLY A 67 -12.75 -30.76 13.78
N VAL A 68 -12.35 -29.64 14.40
CA VAL A 68 -12.48 -28.28 13.86
C VAL A 68 -11.10 -27.67 13.66
N SER A 69 -10.82 -27.13 12.47
CA SER A 69 -9.58 -26.37 12.24
C SER A 69 -9.57 -25.09 13.09
N ASP A 70 -8.43 -24.79 13.73
CA ASP A 70 -8.27 -23.56 14.51
C ASP A 70 -8.29 -22.30 13.61
N ALA A 71 -8.56 -21.15 14.21
CA ALA A 71 -8.41 -19.86 13.52
C ALA A 71 -6.93 -19.51 13.38
N ASN A 72 -6.50 -19.16 12.17
CA ASN A 72 -5.12 -18.76 11.95
C ASN A 72 -4.97 -17.97 10.64
N SER A 73 -3.76 -17.47 10.35
CA SER A 73 -3.47 -16.76 9.10
C SER A 73 -2.11 -17.16 8.56
N ALA A 74 -2.07 -17.62 7.31
CA ALA A 74 -0.82 -17.84 6.59
C ALA A 74 -0.41 -16.53 5.92
N PHE A 75 0.89 -16.23 5.91
CA PHE A 75 1.42 -15.01 5.30
C PHE A 75 2.79 -15.27 4.68
N THR A 76 3.14 -14.53 3.64
CA THR A 76 4.51 -14.52 3.12
C THR A 76 5.44 -13.84 4.12
N GLU A 77 6.70 -14.27 4.20
CA GLU A 77 7.65 -13.69 5.17
C GLU A 77 7.87 -12.17 4.96
N ASP A 78 7.65 -11.68 3.74
CA ASP A 78 7.72 -10.26 3.37
C ASP A 78 6.37 -9.51 3.56
N GLY A 79 5.33 -10.19 4.04
CA GLY A 79 4.02 -9.61 4.35
C GLY A 79 3.23 -9.12 3.13
N GLN A 80 3.56 -9.57 1.93
CA GLN A 80 2.89 -9.12 0.69
C GLN A 80 1.61 -9.89 0.36
N LEU A 81 1.42 -11.10 0.91
CA LEU A 81 0.15 -11.81 0.93
C LEU A 81 -0.17 -12.29 2.35
N VAL A 82 -1.42 -12.10 2.77
CA VAL A 82 -1.97 -12.71 3.98
C VAL A 82 -3.28 -13.40 3.63
N ILE A 83 -3.49 -14.63 4.09
CA ILE A 83 -4.76 -15.33 4.01
C ILE A 83 -5.18 -15.82 5.40
N GLY A 84 -6.33 -15.32 5.87
CA GLY A 84 -6.90 -15.61 7.17
C GLY A 84 -8.06 -16.60 7.12
N PHE A 85 -8.10 -17.48 8.10
CA PHE A 85 -9.04 -18.59 8.23
C PHE A 85 -9.77 -18.50 9.56
N LEU A 86 -11.10 -18.57 9.53
CA LEU A 86 -11.93 -18.68 10.73
C LEU A 86 -11.92 -20.11 11.29
N PRO A 87 -12.36 -20.33 12.55
CA PRO A 87 -12.51 -21.69 13.08
C PRO A 87 -13.41 -22.54 12.18
N GLY A 88 -12.94 -23.73 11.79
CA GLY A 88 -13.64 -24.65 10.88
C GLY A 88 -13.68 -24.21 9.41
N ALA A 89 -12.79 -23.31 8.99
CA ALA A 89 -12.64 -22.89 7.59
C ALA A 89 -12.24 -24.03 6.64
N PHE A 90 -11.81 -25.18 7.15
CA PHE A 90 -11.43 -26.33 6.35
C PHE A 90 -12.34 -27.53 6.56
N VAL A 91 -12.53 -28.33 5.52
CA VAL A 91 -13.10 -29.67 5.62
C VAL A 91 -11.99 -30.62 6.05
N VAL A 92 -12.05 -31.05 7.31
CA VAL A 92 -10.94 -31.69 8.01
C VAL A 92 -10.69 -33.14 7.57
N ASP A 93 -11.75 -33.91 7.28
CA ASP A 93 -11.68 -35.31 6.82
C ASP A 93 -10.67 -36.19 7.59
N GLY A 94 -10.72 -36.11 8.93
CA GLY A 94 -9.86 -36.91 9.82
C GLY A 94 -8.43 -36.38 10.00
N LYS A 95 -8.08 -35.24 9.41
CA LYS A 95 -6.77 -34.59 9.62
C LYS A 95 -6.66 -34.01 11.04
N THR A 96 -5.45 -34.04 11.58
CA THR A 96 -5.10 -33.38 12.86
C THR A 96 -4.35 -32.06 12.65
N THR A 97 -3.78 -31.88 11.46
CA THR A 97 -3.05 -30.68 11.03
C THR A 97 -3.36 -30.41 9.56
N ILE A 98 -3.45 -29.14 9.20
CA ILE A 98 -3.64 -28.66 7.84
C ILE A 98 -2.47 -27.75 7.49
N ALA A 99 -1.68 -28.16 6.50
CA ALA A 99 -0.59 -27.36 5.96
C ALA A 99 -1.16 -26.40 4.93
N VAL A 100 -0.78 -25.13 5.00
CA VAL A 100 -1.09 -24.08 4.03
C VAL A 100 0.22 -23.49 3.52
N ASP A 101 0.40 -23.47 2.22
CA ASP A 101 1.59 -22.93 1.55
C ASP A 101 1.22 -21.76 0.67
N ILE A 102 2.07 -20.73 0.67
CA ILE A 102 1.98 -19.57 -0.20
C ILE A 102 3.29 -19.48 -0.96
N THR A 103 3.24 -19.57 -2.29
CA THR A 103 4.43 -19.51 -3.15
C THR A 103 4.26 -18.40 -4.20
N PRO A 104 5.17 -17.43 -4.30
CA PRO A 104 5.13 -16.46 -5.37
C PRO A 104 5.36 -17.15 -6.71
N LEU A 105 4.57 -16.77 -7.71
CA LEU A 105 4.81 -17.19 -9.08
C LEU A 105 6.07 -16.48 -9.60
N GLU A 106 7.01 -17.23 -10.17
CA GLU A 106 8.25 -16.68 -10.70
C GLU A 106 8.07 -15.91 -12.02
N THR A 107 6.96 -16.19 -12.71
CA THR A 107 6.58 -15.55 -13.97
C THR A 107 5.50 -14.50 -13.75
N CYS A 108 5.34 -13.62 -14.75
CA CYS A 108 4.36 -12.54 -14.71
C CYS A 108 3.39 -12.69 -15.89
N PRO A 109 2.44 -13.64 -15.80
CA PRO A 109 1.45 -13.84 -16.85
C PRO A 109 0.66 -12.55 -17.07
N GLN A 110 0.39 -12.26 -18.34
CA GLN A 110 -0.42 -11.12 -18.77
C GLN A 110 -1.63 -11.65 -19.56
N PRO A 111 -2.65 -12.18 -18.85
CA PRO A 111 -3.87 -12.63 -19.50
C PRO A 111 -4.58 -11.46 -20.20
N SER A 112 -5.18 -11.76 -21.34
CA SER A 112 -5.89 -10.74 -22.14
C SER A 112 -6.96 -10.03 -21.30
N GLY A 113 -6.98 -8.70 -21.36
CA GLY A 113 -7.96 -7.88 -20.66
C GLY A 113 -7.60 -7.51 -19.22
N ILE A 114 -6.47 -7.98 -18.67
CA ILE A 114 -6.08 -7.74 -17.28
C ILE A 114 -4.63 -7.23 -17.23
N ARG A 115 -4.40 -6.16 -16.46
CA ARG A 115 -3.06 -5.72 -16.07
C ARG A 115 -2.88 -5.97 -14.58
N PHE A 116 -2.06 -6.96 -14.22
CA PHE A 116 -1.66 -7.19 -12.84
C PHE A 116 -0.67 -6.13 -12.36
N VAL A 117 -0.86 -5.66 -11.13
CA VAL A 117 0.02 -4.68 -10.46
C VAL A 117 0.46 -5.14 -9.07
N THR A 118 0.09 -6.38 -8.69
CA THR A 118 0.71 -7.12 -7.59
C THR A 118 1.51 -8.29 -8.14
N ASN A 119 2.35 -8.87 -7.28
CA ASN A 119 2.79 -10.24 -7.50
C ASN A 119 1.60 -11.19 -7.54
N ILE A 120 1.82 -12.33 -8.19
CA ILE A 120 0.88 -13.45 -8.22
C ILE A 120 1.39 -14.50 -7.27
N TYR A 121 0.51 -15.06 -6.44
CA TYR A 121 0.85 -16.11 -5.50
C TYR A 121 -0.03 -17.32 -5.73
N GLN A 122 0.58 -18.50 -5.71
CA GLN A 122 -0.12 -19.75 -5.53
C GLN A 122 -0.36 -19.98 -4.04
N VAL A 123 -1.61 -20.20 -3.66
CA VAL A 123 -1.98 -20.63 -2.32
C VAL A 123 -2.52 -22.05 -2.42
N THR A 124 -1.95 -22.97 -1.64
CA THR A 124 -2.39 -24.36 -1.55
C THR A 124 -2.62 -24.76 -0.10
N ALA A 125 -3.39 -25.82 0.12
CA ALA A 125 -3.52 -26.42 1.42
C ALA A 125 -3.73 -27.93 1.33
N SER A 126 -3.39 -28.64 2.40
CA SER A 126 -3.58 -30.09 2.48
C SER A 126 -5.04 -30.51 2.71
N ALA A 127 -5.96 -29.56 2.86
CA ALA A 127 -7.40 -29.76 2.99
C ALA A 127 -8.17 -28.65 2.22
N PRO A 128 -9.34 -28.95 1.64
CA PRO A 128 -10.15 -27.93 0.97
C PRO A 128 -10.84 -27.00 1.97
N LEU A 129 -11.22 -25.81 1.50
CA LEU A 129 -12.01 -24.88 2.29
C LEU A 129 -13.46 -25.37 2.43
N ASN A 130 -14.05 -25.09 3.59
CA ASN A 130 -15.47 -25.19 3.81
C ASN A 130 -16.17 -24.04 3.06
N PRO A 131 -17.10 -24.33 2.13
CA PRO A 131 -17.77 -23.29 1.34
C PRO A 131 -18.56 -22.29 2.19
N ASP A 132 -19.02 -22.67 3.39
CA ASP A 132 -19.77 -21.81 4.29
C ASP A 132 -18.88 -20.86 5.11
N LYS A 133 -17.56 -21.04 5.06
CA LYS A 133 -16.57 -20.28 5.83
C LYS A 133 -15.42 -19.81 4.93
N PRO A 134 -15.67 -18.81 4.06
CA PRO A 134 -14.66 -18.30 3.15
C PRO A 134 -13.44 -17.74 3.90
N ALA A 135 -12.26 -17.93 3.30
CA ALA A 135 -11.02 -17.33 3.75
C ALA A 135 -10.95 -15.86 3.33
N ASN A 136 -10.36 -15.00 4.17
CA ASN A 136 -10.09 -13.60 3.83
C ASN A 136 -8.67 -13.47 3.29
N LEU A 137 -8.51 -12.96 2.07
CA LEU A 137 -7.21 -12.81 1.43
C LEU A 137 -6.90 -11.33 1.22
N VAL A 138 -5.72 -10.91 1.63
CA VAL A 138 -5.21 -9.55 1.52
C VAL A 138 -3.94 -9.59 0.68
N LEU A 139 -3.93 -8.81 -0.40
CA LEU A 139 -2.76 -8.59 -1.24
C LEU A 139 -2.26 -7.18 -1.01
N ARG A 140 -0.94 -7.07 -0.84
CA ARG A 140 -0.26 -5.79 -0.89
C ARG A 140 0.06 -5.41 -2.33
N TYR A 141 -0.02 -4.13 -2.63
CA TYR A 141 0.44 -3.54 -3.89
C TYR A 141 1.48 -2.45 -3.65
N SER A 142 2.25 -2.13 -4.69
CA SER A 142 3.21 -1.04 -4.66
C SER A 142 2.55 0.28 -5.04
N ASN A 143 3.08 1.39 -4.54
CA ASN A 143 2.72 2.72 -5.01
C ASN A 143 3.41 3.11 -6.33
N LEU A 144 4.25 2.26 -6.90
CA LEU A 144 4.93 2.52 -8.18
C LEU A 144 4.05 2.28 -9.41
N GLU A 145 2.90 1.62 -9.24
CA GLU A 145 1.90 1.39 -10.28
C GLU A 145 0.53 1.89 -9.81
N PRO A 146 -0.43 2.14 -10.71
CA PRO A 146 -1.80 2.48 -10.33
C PRO A 146 -2.42 1.40 -9.44
N ASP A 147 -3.20 1.83 -8.44
CA ASP A 147 -3.89 0.95 -7.51
C ASP A 147 -4.74 -0.12 -8.24
N PRO A 148 -4.72 -1.39 -7.80
CA PRO A 148 -5.58 -2.41 -8.33
C PRO A 148 -7.05 -2.13 -8.01
N SER A 149 -7.96 -2.54 -8.89
CA SER A 149 -9.41 -2.42 -8.69
C SER A 149 -10.09 -3.75 -8.35
N LYS A 150 -9.45 -4.87 -8.67
CA LYS A 150 -9.98 -6.22 -8.48
C LYS A 150 -8.86 -7.19 -8.12
N VAL A 151 -9.19 -8.16 -7.27
CA VAL A 151 -8.43 -9.40 -7.13
C VAL A 151 -8.98 -10.40 -8.13
N TYR A 152 -8.10 -11.14 -8.79
CA TYR A 152 -8.43 -12.22 -9.71
C TYR A 152 -7.90 -13.54 -9.18
N GLN A 153 -8.60 -14.62 -9.52
CA GLN A 153 -8.22 -15.98 -9.20
C GLN A 153 -8.16 -16.86 -10.45
N ALA A 154 -7.21 -17.79 -10.49
CA ALA A 154 -7.17 -18.86 -11.49
C ALA A 154 -6.75 -20.19 -10.85
N SER A 155 -7.11 -21.32 -11.48
CA SER A 155 -6.61 -22.64 -11.11
C SER A 155 -5.25 -22.99 -11.74
N ASP A 156 -4.91 -22.30 -12.83
CA ASP A 156 -3.67 -22.43 -13.60
C ASP A 156 -3.17 -21.01 -13.93
N PRO A 157 -1.88 -20.68 -13.76
CA PRO A 157 -1.36 -19.34 -14.01
C PRO A 157 -1.52 -18.89 -15.47
N ASN A 158 -1.57 -19.83 -16.42
CA ASN A 158 -1.79 -19.60 -17.85
C ASN A 158 -3.27 -19.78 -18.25
N GLY A 159 -4.14 -20.06 -17.29
CA GLY A 159 -5.56 -20.32 -17.50
C GLY A 159 -6.43 -19.06 -17.52
N ALA A 160 -7.74 -19.28 -17.38
CA ALA A 160 -8.71 -18.20 -17.27
C ALA A 160 -8.69 -17.59 -15.86
N TRP A 161 -8.61 -16.26 -15.81
CA TRP A 161 -8.62 -15.49 -14.57
C TRP A 161 -10.01 -14.90 -14.32
N ALA A 162 -10.63 -15.30 -13.21
CA ALA A 162 -11.94 -14.83 -12.80
C ALA A 162 -11.81 -13.70 -11.76
N PRO A 163 -12.54 -12.58 -11.91
CA PRO A 163 -12.55 -11.53 -10.90
C PRO A 163 -13.30 -11.98 -9.65
N LEU A 164 -12.78 -11.60 -8.49
CA LEU A 164 -13.45 -11.77 -7.20
C LEU A 164 -14.08 -10.45 -6.73
N THR A 165 -14.96 -10.54 -5.74
CA THR A 165 -15.46 -9.36 -5.04
C THR A 165 -14.35 -8.82 -4.15
N SER A 166 -13.89 -7.61 -4.43
CA SER A 166 -12.74 -7.01 -3.75
C SER A 166 -13.03 -5.60 -3.29
N GLN A 167 -12.32 -5.17 -2.25
CA GLN A 167 -12.41 -3.83 -1.69
C GLN A 167 -11.02 -3.35 -1.22
N PRO A 168 -10.75 -2.04 -1.23
CA PRO A 168 -9.54 -1.50 -0.60
C PRO A 168 -9.49 -1.86 0.90
N GLY A 169 -8.30 -2.16 1.40
CA GLY A 169 -8.05 -2.46 2.80
C GLY A 169 -7.30 -1.32 3.51
N GLN A 170 -6.30 -1.69 4.30
CA GLN A 170 -5.27 -0.77 4.78
C GLN A 170 -4.53 -0.10 3.61
N PRO A 171 -3.80 1.01 3.83
CA PRO A 171 -3.02 1.63 2.77
C PRO A 171 -2.15 0.62 2.04
N TYR A 172 -2.23 0.64 0.71
CA TYR A 172 -1.51 -0.26 -0.19
C TYR A 172 -1.92 -1.73 -0.10
N THR A 173 -3.14 -2.03 0.38
CA THR A 173 -3.70 -3.38 0.34
C THR A 173 -5.08 -3.44 -0.30
N ILE A 174 -5.36 -4.58 -0.94
CA ILE A 174 -6.68 -4.93 -1.48
C ILE A 174 -7.11 -6.27 -0.89
N GLU A 175 -8.37 -6.36 -0.51
CA GLU A 175 -8.92 -7.50 0.21
C GLU A 175 -9.99 -8.19 -0.63
N THR A 176 -10.09 -9.51 -0.48
CA THR A 176 -11.12 -10.34 -1.10
C THR A 176 -11.47 -11.52 -0.19
N ARG A 177 -12.53 -12.24 -0.53
CA ARG A 177 -12.86 -13.54 0.07
C ARG A 177 -12.80 -14.64 -0.98
N THR A 178 -12.43 -15.84 -0.55
CA THR A 178 -12.40 -17.04 -1.41
C THR A 178 -12.89 -18.28 -0.68
N THR A 179 -13.50 -19.20 -1.42
CA THR A 179 -13.88 -20.55 -0.96
C THR A 179 -13.05 -21.64 -1.63
N THR A 180 -12.07 -21.28 -2.46
CA THR A 180 -11.16 -22.20 -3.14
C THR A 180 -9.72 -21.70 -3.11
N PHE A 181 -8.78 -22.62 -3.26
CA PHE A 181 -7.36 -22.33 -3.42
C PHE A 181 -6.98 -22.21 -4.90
N GLY A 182 -5.77 -21.69 -5.18
CA GLY A 182 -5.31 -21.43 -6.53
C GLY A 182 -4.34 -20.26 -6.59
N TYR A 183 -4.28 -19.62 -7.75
CA TYR A 183 -3.45 -18.45 -8.02
C TYR A 183 -4.24 -17.18 -7.76
N PHE A 184 -3.64 -16.22 -7.06
CA PHE A 184 -4.24 -14.93 -6.75
C PHE A 184 -3.32 -13.79 -7.17
N GLY A 185 -3.89 -12.77 -7.78
CA GLY A 185 -3.20 -11.52 -8.13
C GLY A 185 -4.21 -10.38 -8.24
N ALA A 186 -3.77 -9.15 -8.04
CA ALA A 186 -4.63 -7.98 -8.15
C ALA A 186 -4.19 -7.06 -9.28
N GLY A 187 -5.18 -6.46 -9.93
CA GLY A 187 -5.00 -5.71 -11.16
C GLY A 187 -6.19 -4.83 -11.48
N TYR A 188 -6.22 -4.36 -12.72
CA TYR A 188 -7.36 -3.66 -13.30
C TYR A 188 -7.58 -4.10 -14.76
N PRO A 189 -8.78 -3.88 -15.30
CA PRO A 189 -9.05 -4.10 -16.71
C PRO A 189 -8.05 -3.33 -17.59
N SER A 190 -7.42 -3.99 -18.55
CA SER A 190 -6.34 -3.39 -19.37
C SER A 190 -6.79 -2.19 -20.21
N SER A 191 -8.10 -1.99 -20.38
CA SER A 191 -8.68 -0.86 -21.12
C SER A 191 -8.70 0.46 -20.35
N SER A 192 -8.45 0.48 -19.04
CA SER A 192 -8.40 1.73 -18.26
C SER A 192 -7.71 1.50 -16.91
N PRO A 193 -6.68 2.29 -16.52
CA PRO A 193 -6.36 2.39 -15.10
C PRO A 193 -7.57 2.99 -14.36
N PRO A 194 -7.84 2.57 -13.12
CA PRO A 194 -9.01 3.06 -12.38
C PRO A 194 -8.98 4.59 -12.20
N THR A 195 -10.15 5.21 -12.33
CA THR A 195 -10.36 6.64 -12.02
C THR A 195 -9.97 6.93 -10.58
N GLY A 196 -8.97 7.79 -10.39
CA GLY A 196 -8.44 8.15 -9.07
C GLY A 196 -7.02 7.64 -8.79
N SER A 197 -6.38 6.94 -9.74
CA SER A 197 -4.96 6.62 -9.62
C SER A 197 -4.14 7.90 -9.55
N ILE A 198 -3.59 8.21 -8.37
CA ILE A 198 -2.51 9.18 -8.27
C ILE A 198 -1.35 8.54 -9.02
N GLN A 199 -0.96 9.10 -10.17
CA GLN A 199 0.32 8.78 -10.78
C GLN A 199 1.40 9.14 -9.76
N VAL A 200 1.90 8.17 -9.00
CA VAL A 200 3.08 8.35 -8.16
C VAL A 200 4.33 8.16 -9.01
N GLY A 201 4.42 8.94 -10.09
CA GLY A 201 5.67 9.58 -10.44
C GLY A 201 5.68 10.88 -9.66
N GLY A 202 6.02 10.82 -8.37
CA GLY A 202 6.18 11.97 -7.48
C GLY A 202 7.28 12.88 -8.00
N GLY A 203 7.00 13.57 -9.11
CA GLY A 203 7.83 14.60 -9.65
C GLY A 203 7.95 15.66 -8.57
N GLN A 204 9.19 15.90 -8.14
CA GLN A 204 9.58 17.02 -7.27
C GLN A 204 9.08 18.38 -7.80
N ILE A 205 8.43 18.44 -8.96
CA ILE A 205 7.85 19.63 -9.58
C ILE A 205 6.93 20.38 -8.61
N LEU A 206 6.00 19.72 -7.90
CA LEU A 206 5.12 20.47 -6.98
C LEU A 206 5.90 21.06 -5.78
N PRO A 207 6.75 20.29 -5.06
CA PRO A 207 7.66 20.86 -4.06
C PRO A 207 8.59 21.96 -4.61
N ILE A 208 9.13 21.79 -5.81
CA ILE A 208 10.05 22.74 -6.47
C ILE A 208 9.30 24.03 -6.86
N VAL A 209 8.09 23.92 -7.41
CA VAL A 209 7.25 25.06 -7.77
C VAL A 209 6.85 25.83 -6.52
N VAL A 210 6.46 25.14 -5.44
CA VAL A 210 6.18 25.78 -4.15
C VAL A 210 7.42 26.47 -3.58
N ALA A 211 8.58 25.80 -3.60
CA ALA A 211 9.85 26.39 -3.16
C ALA A 211 10.24 27.63 -3.99
N ALA A 212 10.10 27.57 -5.31
CA ALA A 212 10.37 28.69 -6.20
C ALA A 212 9.42 29.87 -5.96
N LEU A 213 8.12 29.61 -5.75
CA LEU A 213 7.15 30.65 -5.42
C LEU A 213 7.45 31.29 -4.06
N ILE A 214 7.86 30.52 -3.06
CA ILE A 214 8.28 31.05 -1.76
C ILE A 214 9.51 31.97 -1.93
N VAL A 215 10.53 31.54 -2.70
CA VAL A 215 11.71 32.37 -2.97
C VAL A 215 11.34 33.68 -3.66
N VAL A 216 10.44 33.64 -4.66
CA VAL A 216 9.96 34.84 -5.35
C VAL A 216 9.21 35.77 -4.40
N VAL A 217 8.33 35.26 -3.55
CA VAL A 217 7.58 36.07 -2.58
C VAL A 217 8.52 36.69 -1.54
N VAL A 218 9.54 35.98 -1.08
CA VAL A 218 10.53 36.50 -0.13
C VAL A 218 11.40 37.57 -0.79
N LEU A 219 11.92 37.31 -2.00
CA LEU A 219 12.79 38.23 -2.72
C LEU A 219 12.06 39.48 -3.24
N ALA A 220 10.78 39.37 -3.61
CA ALA A 220 9.98 40.53 -4.03
C ALA A 220 9.34 41.25 -2.84
N GLY A 221 8.89 40.52 -1.82
CA GLY A 221 8.17 41.06 -0.67
C GLY A 221 9.05 41.82 0.32
N LEU A 222 10.29 41.36 0.56
CA LEU A 222 11.21 42.04 1.48
C LEU A 222 11.63 43.44 1.01
N PRO A 223 12.04 43.67 -0.26
CA PRO A 223 12.35 45.02 -0.75
C PRO A 223 11.13 45.94 -0.79
N LEU A 224 9.97 45.44 -1.22
CA LEU A 224 8.72 46.23 -1.28
C LEU A 224 8.21 46.64 0.11
N ALA A 225 8.32 45.76 1.12
CA ALA A 225 7.97 46.09 2.49
C ALA A 225 8.94 47.12 3.11
N VAL A 226 10.23 47.06 2.77
CA VAL A 226 11.24 48.03 3.22
C VAL A 226 11.06 49.39 2.54
N MET A 227 10.72 49.43 1.25
CA MET A 227 10.46 50.67 0.52
C MET A 227 9.18 51.37 0.98
N ARG A 228 8.12 50.60 1.31
CA ARG A 228 6.86 51.17 1.81
C ARG A 228 6.95 51.73 3.24
N ARG A 229 7.99 51.36 4.00
CA ARG A 229 8.30 51.92 5.33
C ARG A 229 9.14 53.20 5.29
N ARG A 230 9.69 53.56 4.13
CA ARG A 230 10.55 54.76 3.93
C ARG A 230 9.81 55.94 3.29
N ARG A 231 8.51 55.79 3.01
CA ARG A 231 7.58 56.90 2.76
C ARG A 231 6.67 57.05 3.98
#